data_AF-A0A369ZQU2-F1
#
_entry.id   AF-A0A369ZQU2-F1
#
_cell.length_a   1.000
_cell.length_b   1.000
_cell.length_c   1.000
_cell.angle_alpha   90.00
_cell.angle_beta   90.00
_cell.angle_gamma   90.00
#
_symmetry.space_group_name_H-M   'P 1'
#
loop_
_entity.id
_entity.type
_entity.pdbx_description
1 polymer ?
#
loop_
_entity_poly.entity_id
_entity_poly.type
_entity_poly.pdbx_seq_one_letter_code
_entity_poly.pdbx_strand_id
1 'polypeptide(L)'
;MKTIEQLFANNHAWATQMKDEQSDYFKELAEHQNPTYLWIGCSDSRVPAEKLTGLGPGELFVHRNVANMVIHTDLNCLSVVQYAVDVLNIKHIIICGHTNCGGIKAAMGTVQDLGLISNWLLHIRDLWFKHGHMLGKLSHEHRANMLTRLNVAEQVYNLGCSSIIQTAWDKGKELSIHGWVYDVNDGFLIDQGVMATSRETLEITYRNAIAKLIAEADELAEKTAHEKEVEQEIQKQLEEVAEKTVSE
;
A
#
# COMPACT_ATOMS: atom_id res chain seq x y z
N MET A 1 -25.29 -3.21 -13.30
CA MET A 1 -23.98 -2.74 -13.79
C MET A 1 -24.24 -1.71 -14.87
N LYS A 2 -23.55 -0.56 -14.88
CA LYS A 2 -23.72 0.43 -15.97
C LYS A 2 -23.20 -0.17 -17.27
N THR A 3 -23.89 0.04 -18.39
CA THR A 3 -23.44 -0.43 -19.70
C THR A 3 -22.32 0.47 -20.25
N ILE A 4 -21.62 0.03 -21.30
CA ILE A 4 -20.58 0.84 -21.95
C ILE A 4 -21.15 2.14 -22.49
N GLU A 5 -22.35 2.10 -23.07
CA GLU A 5 -23.05 3.29 -23.58
C GLU A 5 -23.31 4.30 -22.45
N GLN A 6 -23.68 3.80 -21.27
CA GLN A 6 -23.85 4.65 -20.08
C GLN A 6 -22.53 5.27 -19.63
N LEU A 7 -21.38 4.61 -19.81
CA LEU A 7 -20.07 5.19 -19.49
C LEU A 7 -19.75 6.37 -20.43
N PHE A 8 -20.03 6.23 -21.74
CA PHE A 8 -19.89 7.34 -22.69
C PHE A 8 -20.82 8.51 -22.37
N ALA A 9 -22.07 8.22 -21.99
CA ALA A 9 -23.01 9.24 -21.55
C ALA A 9 -22.52 9.97 -20.29
N ASN A 10 -22.00 9.24 -19.30
CA ASN A 10 -21.43 9.85 -18.07
C ASN A 10 -20.22 10.72 -18.41
N ASN A 11 -19.33 10.26 -19.29
CA ASN A 11 -18.17 11.05 -19.74
C ASN A 11 -18.59 12.33 -20.47
N HIS A 12 -19.57 12.25 -21.37
CA HIS A 12 -20.08 13.42 -22.08
C HIS A 12 -20.68 14.45 -21.11
N ALA A 13 -21.49 13.99 -20.15
CA ALA A 13 -22.06 14.86 -19.12
C ALA A 13 -20.96 15.53 -18.28
N TRP A 14 -19.98 14.75 -17.81
CA TRP A 14 -18.84 15.27 -17.04
C TRP A 14 -18.02 16.30 -17.83
N ALA A 15 -17.65 16.00 -19.07
CA ALA A 15 -16.83 16.89 -19.88
C ALA A 15 -17.56 18.19 -20.24
N THR A 16 -18.89 18.15 -20.41
CA THR A 16 -19.71 19.35 -20.62
C THR A 16 -19.75 20.19 -19.34
N GLN A 17 -20.06 19.56 -18.20
CA GLN A 17 -20.09 20.23 -16.90
C GLN A 17 -18.77 20.93 -16.57
N MET A 18 -17.62 20.26 -16.76
CA MET A 18 -16.32 20.86 -16.48
C MET A 18 -16.02 22.08 -17.37
N LYS A 19 -16.45 22.06 -18.65
CA LYS A 19 -16.31 23.22 -19.53
C LYS A 19 -17.20 24.39 -19.12
N ASP A 20 -18.39 24.09 -18.61
CA ASP A 20 -19.33 25.11 -18.15
C ASP A 20 -18.86 25.74 -16.83
N GLU A 21 -18.29 24.94 -15.92
CA GLU A 21 -17.73 25.40 -14.65
C GLU A 21 -16.38 26.12 -14.80
N GLN A 22 -15.50 25.61 -15.67
CA GLN A 22 -14.17 26.16 -15.94
C GLN A 22 -13.83 26.06 -17.43
N SER A 23 -14.05 27.16 -18.16
CA SER A 23 -13.94 27.21 -19.63
C SER A 23 -12.58 26.79 -20.20
N ASP A 24 -11.50 27.00 -19.44
CA ASP A 24 -10.14 26.68 -19.86
C ASP A 24 -9.58 25.38 -19.24
N TYR A 25 -10.38 24.64 -18.46
CA TYR A 25 -9.97 23.41 -17.76
C TYR A 25 -9.19 22.43 -18.65
N PHE A 26 -9.74 22.09 -19.81
CA PHE A 26 -9.10 21.15 -20.73
C PHE A 26 -7.94 21.76 -21.51
N LYS A 27 -7.89 23.10 -21.68
CA LYS A 27 -6.75 23.76 -22.32
C LYS A 27 -5.55 23.75 -21.38
N GLU A 28 -5.76 24.11 -20.11
CA GLU A 28 -4.73 24.06 -19.08
C GLU A 28 -4.14 22.65 -18.94
N LEU A 29 -5.00 21.63 -18.88
CA LEU A 29 -4.58 20.22 -18.84
C LEU A 29 -3.84 19.76 -20.10
N ALA A 30 -4.19 20.28 -21.27
CA ALA A 30 -3.54 19.93 -22.52
C ALA A 30 -2.16 20.58 -22.67
N GLU A 31 -1.97 21.77 -22.08
CA GLU A 31 -0.74 22.55 -22.19
C GLU A 31 0.32 22.13 -21.15
N HIS A 32 -0.09 21.66 -19.97
CA HIS A 32 0.83 21.40 -18.86
C HIS A 32 0.59 20.04 -18.19
N GLN A 33 1.60 19.17 -18.26
CA GLN A 33 1.70 17.97 -17.43
C GLN A 33 2.97 18.08 -16.57
N ASN A 34 2.86 18.75 -15.43
CA ASN A 34 3.95 18.93 -14.47
C ASN A 34 3.63 18.24 -13.13
N PRO A 35 3.46 16.90 -13.12
CA PRO A 35 3.18 16.21 -11.87
C PRO A 35 4.36 16.40 -10.93
N THR A 36 4.06 16.64 -9.66
CA THR A 36 5.08 16.75 -8.61
C THR A 36 5.31 15.41 -7.91
N TYR A 37 4.33 14.51 -8.03
CA TYR A 37 4.24 13.23 -7.32
C TYR A 37 4.10 12.08 -8.32
N LEU A 38 4.84 10.99 -8.07
CA LEU A 38 4.56 9.66 -8.62
C LEU A 38 3.87 8.81 -7.55
N TRP A 39 2.70 8.27 -7.84
CA TRP A 39 1.96 7.34 -6.99
C TRP A 39 2.06 5.92 -7.53
N ILE A 40 2.69 5.02 -6.77
CA ILE A 40 2.72 3.59 -7.04
C ILE A 40 1.73 2.91 -6.08
N GLY A 41 0.57 2.53 -6.61
CA GLY A 41 -0.54 1.96 -5.83
C GLY A 41 -0.95 0.57 -6.29
N CYS A 42 -1.89 -0.02 -5.57
CA CYS A 42 -2.44 -1.31 -5.96
C CYS A 42 -3.42 -1.13 -7.14
N SER A 43 -3.54 -2.16 -7.99
CA SER A 43 -4.60 -2.27 -9.00
C SER A 43 -6.01 -2.39 -8.41
N ASP A 44 -6.12 -2.52 -7.09
CA ASP A 44 -7.38 -2.47 -6.37
C ASP A 44 -8.15 -1.18 -6.68
N SER A 45 -9.45 -1.32 -6.98
CA SER A 45 -10.28 -0.25 -7.51
C SER A 45 -11.01 0.58 -6.46
N ARG A 46 -10.74 0.38 -5.16
CA ARG A 46 -11.56 0.98 -4.08
C ARG A 46 -11.49 2.50 -4.02
N VAL A 47 -10.29 3.09 -4.04
CA VAL A 47 -10.15 4.55 -3.94
C VAL A 47 -9.06 5.06 -4.91
N PRO A 48 -9.40 5.99 -5.83
CA PRO A 48 -8.41 6.69 -6.67
C PRO A 48 -7.43 7.53 -5.83
N ALA A 49 -6.20 7.69 -6.30
CA ALA A 49 -5.16 8.42 -5.57
C ALA A 49 -5.51 9.92 -5.47
N GLU A 50 -6.10 10.45 -6.54
CA GLU A 50 -6.63 11.80 -6.66
C GLU A 50 -7.70 12.09 -5.59
N LYS A 51 -8.53 11.08 -5.27
CA LYS A 51 -9.55 11.22 -4.23
C LYS A 51 -8.97 11.17 -2.82
N LEU A 52 -7.93 10.36 -2.58
CA LEU A 52 -7.26 10.28 -1.28
C LEU A 52 -6.47 11.56 -0.96
N THR A 53 -5.88 12.17 -1.98
CA THR A 53 -4.94 13.30 -1.81
C THR A 53 -5.58 14.67 -2.07
N GLY A 54 -6.75 14.71 -2.71
CA GLY A 54 -7.39 15.96 -3.14
C GLY A 54 -6.67 16.63 -4.33
N LEU A 55 -5.69 15.96 -4.94
CA LEU A 55 -4.97 16.45 -6.10
C LEU A 55 -5.84 16.34 -7.36
N GLY A 56 -5.77 17.38 -8.18
CA GLY A 56 -6.41 17.48 -9.47
C GLY A 56 -5.66 16.71 -10.57
N PRO A 57 -6.28 16.57 -11.75
CA PRO A 57 -5.64 15.91 -12.88
C PRO A 57 -4.36 16.65 -13.31
N GLY A 58 -3.33 15.89 -13.68
CA GLY A 58 -2.02 16.43 -14.06
C GLY A 58 -1.03 16.62 -12.91
N GLU A 59 -1.47 16.56 -11.65
CA GLU A 59 -0.62 16.72 -10.47
C GLU A 59 0.02 15.40 -9.99
N LEU A 60 -0.63 14.27 -10.31
CA LEU A 60 -0.17 12.91 -10.02
C LEU A 60 0.18 12.15 -11.29
N PHE A 61 1.37 11.54 -11.31
CA PHE A 61 1.71 10.47 -12.24
C PHE A 61 1.47 9.13 -11.56
N VAL A 62 0.76 8.19 -12.18
CA VAL A 62 0.22 7.02 -11.47
C VAL A 62 0.66 5.71 -12.11
N HIS A 63 1.19 4.80 -11.30
CA HIS A 63 1.40 3.40 -11.63
C HIS A 63 0.53 2.50 -10.76
N ARG A 64 0.01 1.41 -11.32
CA ARG A 64 -0.73 0.41 -10.57
C ARG A 64 -0.38 -1.01 -11.00
N ASN A 65 -0.11 -1.85 -10.02
CA ASN A 65 -0.02 -3.31 -10.18
C ASN A 65 -0.62 -4.01 -8.95
N VAL A 66 -0.82 -5.32 -9.01
CA VAL A 66 -1.39 -6.07 -7.88
C VAL A 66 -0.43 -5.99 -6.68
N ALA A 67 -0.94 -5.47 -5.57
CA ALA A 67 -0.20 -5.24 -4.32
C ALA A 67 1.00 -4.29 -4.41
N ASN A 68 0.95 -3.29 -5.31
CA ASN A 68 1.83 -2.11 -5.32
C ASN A 68 3.33 -2.43 -5.24
N MET A 69 3.75 -3.42 -6.02
CA MET A 69 5.10 -3.97 -6.04
C MET A 69 6.08 -3.09 -6.82
N VAL A 70 7.32 -3.05 -6.34
CA VAL A 70 8.49 -2.53 -7.06
C VAL A 70 9.52 -3.67 -7.11
N ILE A 71 9.43 -4.49 -8.16
CA ILE A 71 10.33 -5.61 -8.38
C ILE A 71 11.57 -5.11 -9.12
N HIS A 72 12.77 -5.53 -8.68
CA HIS A 72 14.06 -5.06 -9.22
C HIS A 72 14.23 -5.19 -10.74
N THR A 73 13.46 -6.08 -11.37
CA THR A 73 13.50 -6.35 -12.81
C THR A 73 12.16 -6.15 -13.50
N ASP A 74 11.15 -5.58 -12.82
CA ASP A 74 9.89 -5.22 -13.48
C ASP A 74 10.08 -3.96 -14.31
N LEU A 75 10.38 -4.17 -15.60
CA LEU A 75 10.63 -3.07 -16.52
C LEU A 75 9.39 -2.19 -16.73
N ASN A 76 8.17 -2.69 -16.44
CA ASN A 76 6.96 -1.87 -16.48
C ASN A 76 7.05 -0.77 -15.42
N CYS A 77 7.14 -1.14 -14.13
CA CYS A 77 7.28 -0.18 -13.04
C CYS A 77 8.53 0.71 -13.20
N LEU A 78 9.67 0.11 -13.52
CA LEU A 78 10.93 0.86 -13.63
C LEU A 78 10.93 1.87 -14.78
N SER A 79 10.26 1.58 -15.90
CA SER A 79 10.10 2.56 -16.99
C SER A 79 9.26 3.76 -16.55
N VAL A 80 8.19 3.52 -15.78
CA VAL A 80 7.37 4.61 -15.22
C VAL A 80 8.19 5.45 -14.25
N VAL A 81 8.96 4.82 -13.35
CA VAL A 81 9.84 5.51 -12.40
C VAL A 81 10.88 6.35 -13.16
N GLN A 82 11.58 5.76 -14.14
CA GLN A 82 12.60 6.47 -14.90
C GLN A 82 12.01 7.68 -15.62
N TYR A 83 10.87 7.52 -16.28
CA TYR A 83 10.21 8.63 -16.97
C TYR A 83 9.80 9.73 -16.00
N ALA A 84 9.20 9.38 -14.86
CA ALA A 84 8.79 10.33 -13.84
C ALA A 84 9.97 11.12 -13.28
N VAL A 85 11.07 10.42 -12.99
CA VAL A 85 12.28 11.04 -12.44
C VAL A 85 13.00 11.85 -13.52
N ASP A 86 13.41 11.25 -14.63
CA ASP A 86 14.33 11.86 -15.58
C ASP A 86 13.64 12.85 -16.54
N VAL A 87 12.40 12.59 -16.93
CA VAL A 87 11.66 13.41 -17.91
C VAL A 87 10.75 14.41 -17.23
N LEU A 88 9.90 13.94 -16.30
CA LEU A 88 8.92 14.80 -15.62
C LEU A 88 9.49 15.57 -14.43
N ASN A 89 10.70 15.24 -13.97
CA ASN A 89 11.37 15.89 -12.86
C ASN A 89 10.54 15.93 -11.56
N ILE A 90 9.81 14.84 -11.28
CA ILE A 90 9.06 14.69 -10.03
C ILE A 90 9.98 14.77 -8.80
N LYS A 91 9.42 15.24 -7.68
CA LYS A 91 10.14 15.40 -6.41
C LYS A 91 9.81 14.34 -5.37
N HIS A 92 8.66 13.70 -5.51
CA HIS A 92 8.15 12.75 -4.53
C HIS A 92 7.66 11.48 -5.22
N ILE A 93 8.11 10.31 -4.76
CA ILE A 93 7.55 9.02 -5.13
C ILE A 93 6.88 8.43 -3.90
N ILE A 94 5.60 8.10 -4.01
CA ILE A 94 4.81 7.52 -2.94
C ILE A 94 4.48 6.09 -3.32
N ILE A 95 4.87 5.14 -2.49
CA ILE A 95 4.41 3.77 -2.56
C ILE A 95 3.31 3.61 -1.54
N CYS A 96 2.09 3.36 -2.02
CA CYS A 96 0.91 3.29 -1.17
C CYS A 96 0.28 1.91 -1.18
N GLY A 97 0.37 1.23 -0.05
CA GLY A 97 -0.37 0.01 0.24
C GLY A 97 -1.76 0.30 0.81
N HIS A 98 -2.55 -0.76 1.02
CA HIS A 98 -3.86 -0.62 1.63
C HIS A 98 -4.26 -1.85 2.45
N THR A 99 -5.07 -1.63 3.48
CA THR A 99 -5.65 -2.72 4.26
C THR A 99 -6.56 -3.59 3.39
N ASN A 100 -6.79 -4.82 3.82
CA ASN A 100 -7.66 -5.77 3.13
C ASN A 100 -7.30 -5.97 1.64
N CYS A 101 -6.00 -6.03 1.30
CA CYS A 101 -5.53 -6.25 -0.07
C CYS A 101 -5.66 -7.72 -0.47
N GLY A 102 -6.33 -7.99 -1.60
CA GLY A 102 -6.52 -9.35 -2.12
C GLY A 102 -5.20 -10.07 -2.45
N GLY A 103 -4.25 -9.35 -3.07
CA GLY A 103 -2.93 -9.91 -3.40
C GLY A 103 -2.12 -10.28 -2.16
N ILE A 104 -2.10 -9.41 -1.14
CA ILE A 104 -1.44 -9.68 0.15
C ILE A 104 -2.06 -10.90 0.83
N LYS A 105 -3.41 -10.97 0.90
CA LYS A 105 -4.12 -12.11 1.49
C LYS A 105 -3.83 -13.42 0.74
N ALA A 106 -3.77 -13.39 -0.59
CA ALA A 106 -3.46 -14.55 -1.42
C ALA A 106 -2.00 -15.04 -1.28
N ALA A 107 -1.08 -14.14 -0.93
CA ALA A 107 0.31 -14.49 -0.66
C ALA A 107 0.52 -15.16 0.71
N MET A 108 -0.43 -15.02 1.65
CA MET A 108 -0.36 -15.62 2.98
C MET A 108 -0.66 -17.13 2.96
N GLY A 109 0.00 -17.90 3.84
CA GLY A 109 -0.32 -19.31 4.07
C GLY A 109 0.09 -20.27 2.95
N THR A 110 -0.64 -21.38 2.79
CA THR A 110 -0.40 -22.39 1.74
C THR A 110 -0.74 -21.86 0.36
N VAL A 111 0.09 -22.19 -0.64
CA VAL A 111 -0.09 -21.79 -2.04
C VAL A 111 -1.40 -22.37 -2.55
N GLN A 112 -2.46 -21.56 -2.62
CA GLN A 112 -3.55 -21.85 -3.54
C GLN A 112 -3.08 -21.45 -4.93
N ASP A 113 -3.16 -22.38 -5.88
CA ASP A 113 -2.81 -22.07 -7.26
C ASP A 113 -3.91 -21.17 -7.86
N LEU A 114 -3.61 -19.88 -7.95
CA LEU A 114 -4.44 -18.87 -8.60
C LEU A 114 -4.08 -18.68 -10.08
N GLY A 115 -3.26 -19.57 -10.64
CA GLY A 115 -2.74 -19.48 -12.01
C GLY A 115 -1.57 -18.49 -12.14
N LEU A 116 -1.53 -17.74 -13.24
CA LEU A 116 -0.39 -16.87 -13.59
C LEU A 116 -0.04 -15.86 -12.49
N ILE A 117 -1.05 -15.32 -11.80
CA ILE A 117 -0.84 -14.32 -10.73
C ILE A 117 -0.06 -14.89 -9.55
N SER A 118 -0.08 -16.20 -9.32
CA SER A 118 0.71 -16.85 -8.27
C SER A 118 2.19 -16.50 -8.38
N ASN A 119 2.74 -16.41 -9.59
CA ASN A 119 4.15 -16.07 -9.84
C ASN A 119 4.47 -14.64 -9.37
N TRP A 120 3.57 -13.69 -9.64
CA TRP A 120 3.72 -12.31 -9.18
C TRP A 120 3.70 -12.22 -7.65
N LEU A 121 2.81 -13.00 -7.02
CA LEU A 121 2.66 -13.02 -5.56
C LEU A 121 3.78 -13.76 -4.83
N LEU A 122 4.65 -14.51 -5.53
CA LEU A 122 5.85 -15.12 -4.92
C LEU A 122 6.76 -14.06 -4.29
N HIS A 123 6.88 -12.88 -4.90
CA HIS A 123 7.68 -11.78 -4.34
C HIS A 123 7.16 -11.30 -2.97
N ILE A 124 5.85 -11.34 -2.75
CA ILE A 124 5.25 -11.03 -1.44
C ILE A 124 5.43 -12.23 -0.50
N ARG A 125 5.37 -13.44 -1.05
CA ARG A 125 5.59 -14.67 -0.29
C ARG A 125 7.01 -14.77 0.27
N ASP A 126 8.00 -14.22 -0.43
CA ASP A 126 9.36 -14.08 0.09
C ASP A 126 9.36 -13.25 1.38
N LEU A 127 8.58 -12.16 1.45
CA LEU A 127 8.42 -11.36 2.66
C LEU A 127 7.67 -12.12 3.76
N TRP A 128 6.62 -12.86 3.38
CA TRP A 128 5.89 -13.74 4.31
C TRP A 128 6.83 -14.75 4.99
N PHE A 129 7.73 -15.37 4.23
CA PHE A 129 8.71 -16.31 4.80
C PHE A 129 9.81 -15.59 5.59
N LYS A 130 10.35 -14.49 5.08
CA LYS A 130 11.37 -13.67 5.76
C LYS A 130 10.92 -13.24 7.17
N HIS A 131 9.65 -12.87 7.32
CA HIS A 131 9.06 -12.42 8.58
C HIS A 131 8.16 -13.45 9.27
N GLY A 132 8.26 -14.73 8.88
CA GLY A 132 7.33 -15.78 9.29
C GLY A 132 7.25 -16.00 10.80
N HIS A 133 8.37 -15.83 11.53
CA HIS A 133 8.38 -15.94 13.00
C HIS A 133 7.45 -14.91 13.67
N MET A 134 7.56 -13.65 13.27
CA MET A 134 6.74 -12.56 13.80
C MET A 134 5.28 -12.72 13.37
N LEU A 135 5.05 -12.93 12.06
CA LEU A 135 3.71 -13.06 11.51
C LEU A 135 2.97 -14.28 12.11
N GLY A 136 3.69 -15.35 12.44
CA GLY A 136 3.14 -16.53 13.11
C GLY A 136 2.46 -16.24 14.46
N LYS A 137 2.87 -15.20 15.18
CA LYS A 137 2.28 -14.82 16.48
C LYS A 137 0.93 -14.10 16.36
N LEU A 138 0.65 -13.52 15.20
CA LEU A 138 -0.51 -12.65 14.97
C LEU A 138 -1.76 -13.43 14.54
N SER A 139 -2.95 -12.84 14.74
CA SER A 139 -4.21 -13.32 14.17
C SER A 139 -4.19 -13.22 12.63
N HIS A 140 -5.11 -13.90 11.93
CA HIS A 140 -5.17 -13.84 10.47
C HIS A 140 -5.34 -12.40 9.93
N GLU A 141 -6.17 -11.59 10.58
CA GLU A 141 -6.40 -10.20 10.19
C GLU A 141 -5.16 -9.34 10.45
N HIS A 142 -4.56 -9.45 11.65
CA HIS A 142 -3.34 -8.72 12.00
C HIS A 142 -2.16 -9.12 11.10
N ARG A 143 -2.07 -10.38 10.69
CA ARG A 143 -1.06 -10.86 9.71
C ARG A 143 -1.17 -10.14 8.38
N ALA A 144 -2.38 -10.01 7.83
CA ALA A 144 -2.59 -9.36 6.55
C ALA A 144 -2.23 -7.88 6.61
N ASN A 145 -2.67 -7.17 7.66
CA ASN A 145 -2.33 -5.76 7.85
C ASN A 145 -0.81 -5.58 8.03
N MET A 146 -0.18 -6.38 8.90
CA MET A 146 1.26 -6.34 9.13
C MET A 146 2.05 -6.63 7.85
N LEU A 147 1.64 -7.63 7.06
CA LEU A 147 2.28 -7.95 5.78
C LEU A 147 2.10 -6.83 4.75
N THR A 148 0.95 -6.14 4.70
CA THR A 148 0.79 -4.93 3.87
C THR A 148 1.83 -3.87 4.24
N ARG A 149 2.03 -3.60 5.53
CA ARG A 149 2.97 -2.57 6.02
C ARG A 149 4.42 -2.95 5.75
N LEU A 150 4.78 -4.22 6.00
CA LEU A 150 6.07 -4.78 5.61
C LEU A 150 6.30 -4.67 4.10
N ASN A 151 5.31 -5.01 3.29
CA ASN A 151 5.40 -4.90 1.82
C ASN A 151 5.72 -3.46 1.42
N VAL A 152 5.03 -2.45 1.95
CA VAL A 152 5.32 -1.05 1.63
C VAL A 152 6.75 -0.67 2.00
N ALA A 153 7.23 -1.02 3.20
CA ALA A 153 8.60 -0.75 3.61
C ALA A 153 9.63 -1.39 2.68
N GLU A 154 9.39 -2.64 2.28
CA GLU A 154 10.27 -3.39 1.36
C GLU A 154 10.23 -2.82 -0.06
N GLN A 155 9.07 -2.40 -0.56
CA GLN A 155 8.98 -1.78 -1.88
C GLN A 155 9.66 -0.40 -1.91
N VAL A 156 9.59 0.38 -0.83
CA VAL A 156 10.37 1.62 -0.68
C VAL A 156 11.87 1.33 -0.73
N TYR A 157 12.30 0.29 -0.02
CA TYR A 157 13.69 -0.15 -0.04
C TYR A 157 14.12 -0.59 -1.44
N ASN A 158 13.33 -1.42 -2.12
CA ASN A 158 13.59 -1.88 -3.48
C ASN A 158 13.73 -0.73 -4.47
N LEU A 159 12.82 0.25 -4.39
CA LEU A 159 12.85 1.44 -5.23
C LEU A 159 14.10 2.26 -4.93
N GLY A 160 14.38 2.51 -3.65
CA GLY A 160 15.56 3.23 -3.20
C GLY A 160 16.88 2.61 -3.67
N CYS A 161 16.95 1.27 -3.73
CA CYS A 161 18.12 0.54 -4.25
C CYS A 161 18.22 0.51 -5.78
N SER A 162 17.18 0.93 -6.50
CA SER A 162 17.22 0.92 -7.97
C SER A 162 18.28 1.88 -8.52
N SER A 163 18.86 1.52 -9.68
CA SER A 163 19.89 2.36 -10.32
C SER A 163 19.37 3.76 -10.65
N ILE A 164 18.07 3.89 -10.97
CA ILE A 164 17.41 5.15 -11.30
C ILE A 164 17.48 6.11 -10.11
N ILE A 165 17.08 5.65 -8.94
CA ILE A 165 17.04 6.47 -7.73
C ILE A 165 18.45 6.75 -7.21
N GLN A 166 19.32 5.75 -7.17
CA GLN A 166 20.71 5.93 -6.75
C GLN A 166 21.40 6.99 -7.64
N THR A 167 21.26 6.89 -8.95
CA THR A 167 21.81 7.88 -9.89
C THR A 167 21.22 9.27 -9.68
N ALA A 168 19.92 9.38 -9.39
CA ALA A 168 19.27 10.66 -9.12
C ALA A 168 19.83 11.32 -7.86
N TRP A 169 19.98 10.56 -6.76
CA TRP A 169 20.58 11.04 -5.52
C TRP A 169 22.06 11.40 -5.67
N ASP A 170 22.85 10.59 -6.37
CA ASP A 170 24.26 10.87 -6.64
C ASP A 170 24.46 12.17 -7.44
N LYS A 171 23.49 12.51 -8.30
CA LYS A 171 23.46 13.78 -9.04
C LYS A 171 22.90 14.95 -8.22
N GLY A 172 22.57 14.75 -6.95
CA GLY A 172 22.04 15.78 -6.06
C GLY A 172 20.59 16.19 -6.39
N LYS A 173 19.82 15.33 -7.04
CA LYS A 173 18.40 15.63 -7.34
C LYS A 173 17.60 15.67 -6.03
N GLU A 174 16.78 16.71 -5.88
CA GLU A 174 15.80 16.81 -4.79
C GLU A 174 14.67 15.81 -5.01
N LEU A 175 14.90 14.56 -4.60
CA LEU A 175 13.97 13.45 -4.77
C LEU A 175 13.79 12.70 -3.46
N SER A 176 12.54 12.47 -3.10
CA SER A 176 12.14 11.74 -1.89
C SER A 176 11.22 10.57 -2.20
N ILE A 177 11.38 9.48 -1.47
CA ILE A 177 10.52 8.30 -1.53
C ILE A 177 9.79 8.15 -0.21
N HIS A 178 8.50 7.82 -0.27
CA HIS A 178 7.59 7.71 0.87
C HIS A 178 6.85 6.37 0.86
N GLY A 179 6.71 5.75 2.03
CA GLY A 179 5.91 4.54 2.23
C GLY A 179 4.64 4.81 3.02
N TRP A 180 3.48 4.75 2.38
CA TRP A 180 2.18 5.01 3.00
C TRP A 180 1.28 3.77 2.95
N VAL A 181 0.31 3.72 3.87
CA VAL A 181 -0.79 2.76 3.84
C VAL A 181 -2.08 3.51 4.11
N TYR A 182 -3.16 3.23 3.39
CA TYR A 182 -4.49 3.69 3.79
C TYR A 182 -5.37 2.55 4.28
N ASP A 183 -6.25 2.84 5.24
CA ASP A 183 -7.30 1.91 5.60
C ASP A 183 -8.51 2.08 4.67
N VAL A 184 -8.96 0.98 4.09
CA VAL A 184 -10.10 0.96 3.17
C VAL A 184 -11.43 1.20 3.88
N ASN A 185 -11.47 1.08 5.21
CA ASN A 185 -12.67 1.25 6.01
C ASN A 185 -12.99 2.74 6.27
N ASP A 186 -11.97 3.58 6.42
CA ASP A 186 -12.12 5.00 6.75
C ASP A 186 -11.47 5.96 5.74
N GLY A 187 -10.56 5.46 4.88
CA GLY A 187 -9.86 6.23 3.87
C GLY A 187 -8.65 7.03 4.39
N PHE A 188 -8.25 6.88 5.65
CA PHE A 188 -7.14 7.65 6.22
C PHE A 188 -5.79 7.12 5.76
N LEU A 189 -4.92 8.03 5.33
CA LEU A 189 -3.52 7.75 5.02
C LEU A 189 -2.68 7.72 6.30
N ILE A 190 -1.81 6.72 6.39
CA ILE A 190 -0.91 6.49 7.51
C ILE A 190 0.51 6.39 6.96
N ASP A 191 1.36 7.34 7.36
CA ASP A 191 2.80 7.29 7.09
C ASP A 191 3.45 6.15 7.90
N GLN A 192 4.16 5.26 7.20
CA GLN A 192 4.87 4.15 7.82
C GLN A 192 6.22 4.54 8.41
N GLY A 193 6.65 5.80 8.23
CA GLY A 193 7.95 6.29 8.69
C GLY A 193 9.12 5.83 7.81
N VAL A 194 8.83 5.34 6.60
CA VAL A 194 9.84 4.96 5.60
C VAL A 194 9.96 6.07 4.57
N MET A 195 10.68 7.13 4.95
CA MET A 195 11.03 8.22 4.04
C MET A 195 12.52 8.17 3.71
N ALA A 196 12.89 8.33 2.45
CA ALA A 196 14.28 8.40 2.03
C ALA A 196 14.52 9.54 1.05
N THR A 197 15.60 10.29 1.26
CA THR A 197 16.11 11.35 0.38
C THR A 197 17.56 11.11 -0.08
N SER A 198 18.16 10.03 0.40
CA SER A 198 19.51 9.58 0.09
C SER A 198 19.66 8.10 0.42
N ARG A 199 20.80 7.51 0.05
CA ARG A 199 21.12 6.13 0.42
C ARG A 199 21.23 5.93 1.93
N GLU A 200 21.79 6.90 2.64
CA GLU A 200 21.96 6.83 4.10
C GLU A 200 20.62 6.89 4.82
N THR A 201 19.76 7.82 4.41
CA THR A 201 18.42 7.93 5.00
C THR A 201 17.57 6.70 4.71
N LEU A 202 17.69 6.11 3.52
CA LEU A 202 17.02 4.85 3.16
C LEU A 202 17.37 3.71 4.13
N GLU A 203 18.66 3.48 4.39
CA GLU A 203 19.11 2.44 5.33
C GLU A 203 18.58 2.67 6.74
N ILE A 204 18.62 3.92 7.20
CA ILE A 204 18.18 4.28 8.56
C ILE A 204 16.67 4.10 8.69
N THR A 205 15.87 4.68 7.79
CA THR A 205 14.41 4.66 7.91
C THR A 205 13.82 3.29 7.66
N TYR A 206 14.39 2.51 6.72
CA TYR A 206 13.99 1.12 6.54
C TYR A 206 14.22 0.28 7.81
N ARG A 207 15.43 0.34 8.41
CA ARG A 207 15.72 -0.41 9.64
C ARG A 207 14.82 0.01 10.81
N ASN A 208 14.60 1.32 10.97
CA ASN A 208 13.72 1.84 12.00
C ASN A 208 12.28 1.38 11.81
N ALA A 209 11.77 1.39 10.58
CA ALA A 209 10.42 0.93 10.30
C ALA A 209 10.25 -0.58 10.51
N ILE A 210 11.22 -1.40 10.07
CA ILE A 210 11.19 -2.84 10.35
C ILE A 210 11.24 -3.11 11.86
N ALA A 211 12.10 -2.42 12.61
CA ALA A 211 12.18 -2.55 14.07
C ALA A 211 10.86 -2.15 14.76
N LYS A 212 10.24 -1.05 14.33
CA LYS A 212 8.94 -0.60 14.81
C LYS A 212 7.85 -1.63 14.53
N LEU A 213 7.80 -2.18 13.32
CA LEU A 213 6.82 -3.22 12.94
C LEU A 213 7.01 -4.51 13.75
N ILE A 214 8.25 -4.91 14.03
CA ILE A 214 8.56 -6.04 14.93
C ILE A 214 7.98 -5.78 16.32
N ALA A 215 8.27 -4.63 16.92
CA ALA A 215 7.81 -4.29 18.27
C ALA A 215 6.27 -4.23 18.35
N GLU A 216 5.62 -3.59 17.38
CA GLU A 216 4.15 -3.54 17.32
C GLU A 216 3.52 -4.93 17.16
N ALA A 217 4.15 -5.83 16.40
CA ALA A 217 3.66 -7.19 16.26
C ALA A 217 3.74 -7.98 17.58
N ASP A 218 4.81 -7.79 18.35
CA ASP A 218 4.95 -8.43 19.67
C ASP A 218 3.90 -7.88 20.66
N GLU A 219 3.70 -6.54 20.70
CA GLU A 219 2.65 -5.92 21.52
C GLU A 219 1.23 -6.41 21.14
N LEU A 220 0.94 -6.55 19.85
CA LEU A 220 -0.35 -7.06 19.37
C LEU A 220 -0.54 -8.54 19.75
N ALA A 221 0.51 -9.33 19.70
CA ALA A 221 0.47 -10.74 20.10
C ALA A 221 0.19 -10.88 21.61
N GLU A 222 0.84 -10.06 22.44
CA GLU A 222 0.60 -10.02 23.89
C GLU A 222 -0.84 -9.63 24.24
N LYS A 223 -1.35 -8.56 23.61
CA LYS A 223 -2.76 -8.13 23.79
C LYS A 223 -3.74 -9.23 23.40
N THR A 224 -3.53 -9.86 22.24
CA THR A 224 -4.40 -10.94 21.75
C THR A 224 -4.36 -12.17 22.68
N ALA A 225 -3.19 -12.48 23.26
CA ALA A 225 -3.06 -13.56 24.23
C ALA A 225 -3.83 -13.25 25.52
N HIS A 226 -3.67 -12.03 26.05
CA HIS A 226 -4.39 -11.58 27.24
C HIS A 226 -5.90 -11.58 27.06
N GLU A 227 -6.41 -11.07 25.93
CA GLU A 227 -7.84 -11.07 25.61
C GLU A 227 -8.42 -12.51 25.59
N LYS A 228 -7.69 -13.46 25.01
CA LYS A 228 -8.10 -14.87 24.99
C LYS A 228 -8.13 -15.52 26.37
N GLU A 229 -7.17 -15.19 27.24
CA GLU A 229 -7.15 -15.68 28.62
C GLU A 229 -8.37 -15.16 29.40
N VAL A 230 -8.69 -13.88 29.24
CA VAL A 230 -9.87 -13.26 29.86
C VAL A 230 -11.16 -13.90 29.33
N GLU A 231 -11.27 -14.11 28.02
CA GLU A 231 -12.46 -14.73 27.40
C GLU A 231 -12.65 -16.19 27.87
N GLN A 232 -11.57 -16.95 28.01
CA GLN A 232 -11.61 -18.32 28.55
C GLN A 232 -12.05 -18.36 30.01
N GLU A 233 -11.56 -17.43 30.84
CA GLU A 233 -11.96 -17.34 32.24
C GLU A 233 -13.44 -16.96 32.39
N ILE A 234 -13.93 -16.00 31.60
CA ILE A 234 -15.35 -15.62 31.56
C ILE A 234 -16.21 -16.82 31.13
N GLN A 235 -15.81 -17.53 30.07
CA GLN A 235 -16.54 -18.69 29.56
C GLN A 235 -16.62 -19.80 30.62
N LYS A 236 -15.52 -20.08 31.32
CA LYS A 236 -15.48 -21.06 32.40
C LYS A 236 -16.42 -20.67 33.57
N GLN A 237 -16.43 -19.39 33.95
CA GLN A 237 -17.34 -18.90 35.00
C GLN A 237 -18.82 -19.02 34.58
N LEU A 238 -19.13 -18.75 33.31
CA LEU A 238 -20.49 -18.91 32.78
C LEU A 238 -20.93 -20.39 32.76
N GLU A 239 -20.03 -21.31 32.41
CA GLU A 239 -20.29 -22.76 32.45
C GLU A 239 -20.52 -23.25 33.89
N GLU A 240 -19.71 -22.81 34.85
CA GLU A 240 -19.90 -23.14 36.28
C GLU A 240 -21.23 -22.61 36.85
N VAL A 241 -21.69 -21.43 36.40
CA VAL A 241 -23.00 -20.88 36.78
C VAL A 241 -24.14 -21.68 36.12
N ALA A 242 -24.00 -22.06 34.85
CA ALA A 242 -25.00 -22.85 34.13
C ALA A 242 -25.17 -24.24 34.76
N GLU A 243 -24.09 -24.93 35.12
CA GLU A 243 -24.14 -26.23 35.79
C GLU A 243 -24.87 -26.16 37.14
N LYS A 244 -24.61 -25.12 37.94
CA LYS A 244 -25.29 -24.91 39.24
C LYS A 244 -26.80 -24.64 39.08
N THR A 245 -27.20 -23.99 37.99
CA THR A 245 -28.61 -23.63 37.73
C THR A 245 -29.43 -24.82 37.20
N VAL A 246 -28.78 -25.83 36.61
CA VAL A 246 -29.45 -27.05 36.10
C VAL A 246 -29.59 -28.13 37.18
N SER A 247 -28.84 -28.02 38.29
CA SER A 247 -28.90 -28.94 39.44
C SER A 247 -29.91 -28.55 40.53
N GLU A 248 -30.63 -27.44 40.38
CA GLU A 248 -31.75 -27.00 41.24
C GLU A 248 -33.11 -27.19 40.53
#